data_AF-A0A7T1I0V7-F1
#
_entry.id   AF-A0A7T1I0V7-F1
#
_cell.length_a   1.000
_cell.length_b   1.000
_cell.length_c   1.000
_cell.angle_alpha   90.00
_cell.angle_beta   90.00
_cell.angle_gamma   90.00
#
_symmetry.space_group_name_H-M   'P 1'
#
loop_
_entity.id
_entity.type
_entity.pdbx_description
1 polymer ?
#
loop_
_entity_poly.entity_id
_entity_poly.type
_entity_poly.pdbx_seq_one_letter_code
_entity_poly.pdbx_strand_id
1 'polypeptide(L)'
;MPLSHLTARVSQALLLSFGVNAAASGRELMLAGGAIRVAGPCAGVGQIAQLLVIAGIFLLAFPLPFHRSRFWMLFAAPLVAFFGNVVRIVLLAVINASNWTNKDWWFDFFHEDTGSMVFAAISVSVFGSLYITVLEKQLRLLDER
;
A
#
# COMPACT_ATOMS: atom_id res chain seq x y z
N MET A 1 -7.55 9.90 12.43
CA MET A 1 -7.10 10.87 11.41
C MET A 1 -5.57 11.13 11.29
N PRO A 2 -4.62 10.28 11.76
CA PRO A 2 -3.19 10.49 11.44
C PRO A 2 -2.72 9.86 10.12
N LEU A 3 -3.37 8.78 9.66
CA LEU A 3 -2.88 7.98 8.54
C LEU A 3 -2.86 8.74 7.21
N SER A 4 -3.89 9.52 6.89
CA SER A 4 -3.94 10.31 5.66
C SER A 4 -2.85 11.38 5.57
N HIS A 5 -2.44 11.96 6.71
CA HIS A 5 -1.32 12.90 6.77
C HIS A 5 0.00 12.19 6.52
N LEU A 6 0.16 11.00 7.12
CA LEU A 6 1.34 10.17 6.89
C LEU A 6 1.44 9.75 5.42
N THR A 7 0.35 9.26 4.83
CA THR A 7 0.29 8.90 3.40
C THR A 7 0.68 10.09 2.53
N ALA A 8 0.11 11.28 2.76
CA ALA A 8 0.44 12.48 1.98
C ALA A 8 1.94 12.84 2.06
N ARG A 9 2.54 12.78 3.27
CA ARG A 9 3.97 13.06 3.45
C ARG A 9 4.88 12.00 2.81
N VAL A 10 4.54 10.72 2.92
CA VAL A 10 5.33 9.65 2.32
C VAL A 10 5.21 9.69 0.79
N SER A 11 4.01 9.95 0.25
CA SER A 11 3.81 10.18 -1.19
C SER A 11 4.60 11.39 -1.69
N GLN A 12 4.65 12.48 -0.92
CA GLN A 12 5.49 13.65 -1.24
C GLN A 12 6.98 13.26 -1.29
N ALA A 13 7.49 12.58 -0.27
CA ALA A 13 8.89 12.15 -0.22
C ALA A 13 9.24 11.24 -1.42
N LEU A 14 8.34 10.34 -1.79
CA LEU A 14 8.52 9.46 -2.94
C LEU A 14 8.54 10.25 -4.26
N LEU A 15 7.61 11.18 -4.47
CA LEU A 15 7.60 12.06 -5.65
C LEU A 15 8.88 12.90 -5.76
N LEU A 16 9.34 13.48 -4.65
CA LEU A 16 10.60 14.24 -4.61
C LEU A 16 11.80 13.35 -4.95
N SER A 17 11.82 12.10 -4.51
CA SER A 17 12.89 11.15 -4.87
C SER A 17 12.93 10.83 -6.37
N PHE A 18 11.80 10.96 -7.07
CA PHE A 18 11.70 10.86 -8.53
C PHE A 18 11.90 12.20 -9.26
N GLY A 19 12.28 13.27 -8.55
CA GLY A 19 12.50 14.59 -9.13
C GLY A 19 11.22 15.39 -9.43
N VAL A 20 10.07 14.93 -8.95
CA VAL A 20 8.79 15.64 -9.12
C VAL A 20 8.58 16.60 -7.96
N ASN A 21 8.44 17.90 -8.26
CA ASN A 21 8.17 18.93 -7.26
C ASN A 21 6.75 18.76 -6.69
N ALA A 22 6.68 18.23 -5.47
CA ALA A 22 5.44 18.01 -4.74
C ALA A 22 5.49 18.66 -3.35
N ALA A 23 4.36 19.22 -2.92
CA ALA A 23 4.17 19.77 -1.58
C ALA A 23 3.00 19.04 -0.89
N ALA A 24 3.18 18.59 0.35
CA ALA A 24 2.09 18.07 1.17
C ALA A 24 1.67 19.09 2.23
N SER A 25 0.39 19.46 2.23
CA SER A 25 -0.22 20.31 3.26
C SER A 25 -1.38 19.57 3.92
N GLY A 26 -1.16 19.12 5.16
CA GLY A 26 -2.15 18.32 5.88
C GLY A 26 -2.45 17.00 5.17
N ARG A 27 -3.61 16.92 4.51
CA ARG A 27 -4.10 15.76 3.74
C ARG A 27 -4.05 15.98 2.23
N GLU A 28 -3.60 17.14 1.79
CA GLU A 28 -3.52 17.50 0.39
C GLU A 28 -2.10 17.33 -0.12
N LEU A 29 -1.98 16.78 -1.32
CA LEU A 29 -0.75 16.61 -2.06
C LEU A 29 -0.86 17.45 -3.34
N MET A 30 0.04 18.43 -3.47
CA MET A 30 0.01 19.46 -4.51
C MET A 30 1.21 19.29 -5.43
N LEU A 31 0.95 19.31 -6.74
CA LEU A 31 1.96 19.27 -7.80
C LEU A 31 1.74 20.47 -8.74
N ALA A 32 2.76 20.83 -9.52
CA ALA A 32 2.66 21.85 -10.58
C ALA A 32 1.75 21.33 -11.72
N GLY A 33 0.43 21.47 -11.56
CA GLY A 33 -0.57 20.96 -12.52
C GLY A 33 -1.85 20.45 -11.86
N GLY A 34 -1.84 20.19 -10.55
CA GLY A 34 -3.03 19.71 -9.84
C GLY A 34 -2.79 19.42 -8.37
N ALA A 35 -3.88 19.22 -7.63
CA ALA A 35 -3.85 18.82 -6.22
C ALA A 35 -4.81 17.65 -5.97
N ILE A 36 -4.42 16.76 -5.06
CA ILE A 36 -5.26 15.64 -4.62
C ILE A 36 -5.43 15.69 -3.12
N ARG A 37 -6.65 15.46 -2.67
CA ARG A 37 -6.96 15.31 -1.26
C ARG A 37 -7.03 13.84 -0.87
N VAL A 38 -6.14 13.41 0.02
CA VAL A 38 -6.12 12.06 0.58
C VAL A 38 -7.24 11.92 1.62
N ALA A 39 -8.43 11.57 1.14
CA ALA A 39 -9.62 11.40 1.97
C ALA A 39 -10.44 10.14 1.67
N GLY A 40 -11.29 9.78 2.63
CA GLY A 40 -12.14 8.57 2.58
C GLY A 40 -11.37 7.32 2.13
N PRO A 41 -11.71 6.73 0.96
CA PRO A 41 -11.10 5.50 0.46
C PRO A 41 -9.60 5.63 0.14
N CYS A 42 -9.09 6.83 -0.14
CA CYS A 42 -7.67 7.10 -0.35
C CYS A 42 -6.81 7.04 0.92
N ALA A 43 -7.45 7.03 2.10
CA ALA A 43 -6.71 7.00 3.37
C ALA A 43 -5.96 5.67 3.59
N GLY A 44 -6.24 4.62 2.81
CA GLY A 44 -5.57 3.32 2.88
C GLY A 44 -6.06 2.39 3.99
N VAL A 45 -7.02 2.82 4.82
CA VAL A 45 -7.55 2.03 5.94
C VAL A 45 -8.20 0.72 5.46
N GLY A 46 -8.97 0.77 4.36
CA GLY A 46 -9.62 -0.41 3.79
C GLY A 46 -8.60 -1.46 3.34
N GLN A 47 -7.55 -1.04 2.64
CA GLN A 47 -6.48 -1.93 2.16
C GLN A 47 -5.67 -2.53 3.33
N ILE A 48 -5.41 -1.74 4.38
CA ILE A 48 -4.76 -2.23 5.60
C ILE A 48 -5.64 -3.28 6.30
N ALA A 49 -6.92 -2.99 6.49
CA ALA A 49 -7.86 -3.92 7.11
C ALA A 49 -7.96 -5.22 6.32
N GLN A 50 -8.08 -5.13 4.99
CA GLN A 50 -8.10 -6.30 4.10
C GLN A 50 -6.85 -7.15 4.26
N LEU A 51 -5.65 -6.54 4.24
CA LEU A 51 -4.40 -7.30 4.32
C LEU A 51 -4.17 -7.89 5.72
N LEU A 52 -4.65 -7.22 6.78
CA LEU A 52 -4.67 -7.77 8.14
C LEU A 52 -5.58 -9.00 8.25
N VAL A 53 -6.77 -8.97 7.66
CA VAL A 53 -7.67 -10.14 7.63
C VAL A 53 -7.00 -11.30 6.89
N ILE A 54 -6.39 -11.04 5.73
CA ILE A 54 -5.65 -12.04 4.96
C ILE A 54 -4.47 -12.61 5.77
N ALA A 55 -3.72 -11.77 6.47
CA ALA A 55 -2.65 -12.21 7.36
C ALA A 55 -3.17 -13.13 8.47
N GLY A 56 -4.33 -12.82 9.06
CA GLY A 56 -5.02 -13.67 10.02
C GLY A 56 -5.39 -15.03 9.41
N ILE A 57 -5.99 -15.04 8.21
CA ILE A 57 -6.34 -16.27 7.49
C ILE A 57 -5.09 -17.12 7.22
N PHE A 58 -3.99 -16.51 6.78
CA PHE A 58 -2.74 -17.24 6.51
C PHE A 58 -2.15 -17.84 7.77
N LEU A 59 -2.19 -17.13 8.90
CA LEU A 59 -1.74 -17.64 10.19
C LEU A 59 -2.60 -18.80 10.72
N LEU A 60 -3.90 -18.81 10.42
CA LEU A 60 -4.80 -19.90 10.79
C LEU A 60 -4.64 -21.12 9.87
N ALA A 61 -4.56 -20.91 8.56
CA ALA A 61 -4.46 -21.98 7.56
C ALA A 61 -3.06 -22.61 7.52
N PHE A 62 -2.01 -21.79 7.70
CA PHE A 62 -0.60 -22.19 7.57
C PHE A 62 0.19 -21.66 8.77
N PRO A 63 0.02 -22.23 9.98
CA PRO A 63 0.60 -21.68 11.20
C PRO A 63 2.12 -21.67 11.17
N LEU A 64 2.71 -20.50 11.42
CA LEU A 64 4.17 -20.38 11.57
C LEU A 64 4.63 -21.00 12.90
N PRO A 65 5.66 -21.86 12.90
CA PRO A 65 6.12 -22.53 14.12
C PRO A 65 6.70 -21.56 15.16
N PHE A 66 7.38 -20.49 14.74
CA PHE A 66 7.94 -19.51 15.67
C PHE A 66 6.97 -18.35 15.96
N HIS A 67 6.60 -18.18 17.23
CA HIS A 67 5.69 -17.11 17.69
C HIS A 67 6.15 -15.70 17.30
N ARG A 68 7.46 -15.43 17.34
CA ARG A 68 8.02 -14.12 16.92
C ARG A 68 7.65 -13.79 15.47
N SER A 69 7.67 -14.77 14.59
CA SER A 69 7.36 -14.58 13.18
C SER A 69 5.88 -14.32 12.92
N ARG A 70 4.99 -14.87 13.76
CA ARG A 70 3.56 -14.54 13.72
C ARG A 70 3.34 -13.04 13.97
N PHE A 71 3.98 -12.51 15.01
CA PHE A 71 3.93 -11.08 15.33
C PHE A 71 4.53 -10.23 14.20
N TRP A 72 5.68 -10.65 13.65
CA TRP A 72 6.28 -9.97 12.51
C TRP A 72 5.39 -9.94 11.27
N MET A 73 4.68 -11.04 10.95
CA MET A 73 3.75 -11.06 9.81
C MET A 73 2.53 -10.17 10.04
N LEU A 74 1.96 -10.15 11.25
CA LEU A 74 0.88 -9.23 11.59
C LEU A 74 1.29 -7.77 11.50
N PHE A 75 2.55 -7.45 11.82
CA PHE A 75 3.11 -6.11 11.67
C PHE A 75 3.51 -5.77 10.23
N ALA A 76 3.96 -6.75 9.45
CA ALA A 76 4.32 -6.55 8.05
C ALA A 76 3.10 -6.26 7.16
N ALA A 77 1.94 -6.87 7.44
CA ALA A 77 0.71 -6.65 6.69
C ALA A 77 0.30 -5.16 6.56
N PRO A 78 0.11 -4.38 7.64
CA PRO A 78 -0.24 -2.97 7.51
C PRO A 78 0.83 -2.15 6.79
N LEU A 79 2.12 -2.50 6.91
CA LEU A 79 3.20 -1.83 6.19
C LEU A 79 3.12 -2.08 4.67
N VAL A 80 2.98 -3.33 4.25
CA VAL A 80 2.85 -3.67 2.82
C VAL A 80 1.63 -3.00 2.21
N ALA A 81 0.48 -3.06 2.90
CA ALA A 81 -0.74 -2.38 2.47
C ALA A 81 -0.56 -0.85 2.40
N PHE A 82 0.11 -0.25 3.37
CA PHE A 82 0.40 1.18 3.39
C PHE A 82 1.25 1.60 2.18
N PHE A 83 2.35 0.90 1.90
CA PHE A 83 3.20 1.21 0.75
C PHE A 83 2.47 1.00 -0.59
N GLY A 84 1.66 -0.06 -0.71
CA GLY A 84 0.82 -0.25 -1.89
C GLY A 84 -0.14 0.92 -2.12
N ASN A 85 -0.75 1.45 -1.05
CA ASN A 85 -1.60 2.64 -1.14
C ASN A 85 -0.80 3.92 -1.43
N VAL A 86 0.41 4.09 -0.89
CA VAL A 86 1.29 5.23 -1.22
C VAL A 86 1.58 5.27 -2.72
N VAL A 87 1.92 4.13 -3.33
CA VAL A 87 2.17 4.03 -4.77
C VAL A 87 0.92 4.43 -5.56
N ARG A 88 -0.27 3.98 -5.15
CA ARG A 88 -1.53 4.41 -5.75
C ARG A 88 -1.74 5.92 -5.70
N ILE A 89 -1.51 6.55 -4.54
CA ILE A 89 -1.67 8.00 -4.37
C ILE A 89 -0.66 8.78 -5.24
N VAL A 90 0.58 8.28 -5.34
CA VAL A 90 1.59 8.87 -6.23
C VAL A 90 1.16 8.76 -7.68
N LEU A 91 0.64 7.61 -8.13
CA LEU A 91 0.11 7.45 -9.49
C LEU A 91 -1.03 8.43 -9.76
N LEU A 92 -2.02 8.50 -8.86
CA LEU A 92 -3.16 9.43 -9.00
C LEU A 92 -2.67 10.88 -9.09
N ALA A 93 -1.68 11.26 -8.28
CA ALA A 93 -1.09 12.59 -8.28
C ALA A 93 -0.44 12.96 -9.61
N VAL A 94 0.29 12.02 -10.20
CA VAL A 94 0.91 12.20 -11.51
C VAL A 94 -0.16 12.29 -12.61
N ILE A 95 -1.18 11.43 -12.60
CA ILE A 95 -2.28 11.47 -13.58
C ILE A 95 -2.99 12.82 -13.51
N ASN A 96 -3.36 13.27 -12.30
CA ASN A 96 -4.11 14.51 -12.11
C ASN A 96 -3.29 15.75 -12.53
N ALA A 97 -1.97 15.74 -12.33
CA ALA A 97 -1.08 16.81 -12.74
C ALA A 97 -0.64 16.73 -14.21
N SER A 98 -1.00 15.66 -14.93
CA SER A 98 -0.63 15.46 -16.33
C SER A 98 -1.50 16.29 -17.28
N ASN A 99 -0.98 16.57 -18.48
CA ASN A 99 -1.72 17.20 -19.57
C ASN A 99 -2.39 16.17 -20.50
N TRP A 100 -2.68 14.96 -20.02
CA TRP A 100 -3.30 13.92 -20.84
C TRP A 100 -4.76 14.25 -21.16
N THR A 101 -5.16 14.07 -22.42
CA THR A 101 -6.52 14.37 -22.90
C THR A 101 -7.62 13.63 -22.11
N ASN A 102 -7.32 12.41 -21.62
CA ASN A 102 -8.27 11.56 -20.89
C ASN A 102 -7.88 11.38 -19.42
N LYS A 103 -7.19 12.36 -18.80
CA LYS A 103 -6.68 12.24 -17.43
C LYS A 103 -7.78 11.94 -16.40
N ASP A 104 -8.97 12.49 -16.57
CA ASP A 104 -10.07 12.33 -15.60
C ASP A 104 -10.59 10.88 -15.62
N TRP A 105 -10.73 10.27 -16.80
CA TRP A 105 -11.07 8.85 -16.92
C TRP A 105 -10.02 7.95 -16.26
N TRP A 106 -8.73 8.22 -16.49
CA TRP A 106 -7.64 7.47 -15.86
C TRP A 106 -7.60 7.65 -14.35
N PHE A 107 -7.88 8.86 -13.88
CA PHE A 107 -7.96 9.17 -12.46
C PHE A 107 -9.09 8.36 -11.82
N ASP A 108 -10.29 8.40 -12.37
CA ASP A 108 -11.46 7.70 -11.84
C ASP A 108 -11.27 6.18 -11.85
N PHE A 109 -10.66 5.62 -12.92
CA PHE A 109 -10.37 4.19 -13.02
C PHE A 109 -9.46 3.68 -11.89
N PHE A 110 -8.39 4.42 -11.54
CA PHE A 110 -7.48 4.04 -10.45
C PHE A 110 -7.95 4.55 -9.07
N HIS A 111 -8.90 5.49 -9.03
CA HIS A 111 -9.44 6.06 -7.80
C HIS A 111 -10.63 5.25 -7.26
N GLU A 112 -11.62 4.89 -8.06
CA GLU A 112 -12.86 4.25 -7.55
C GLU A 112 -13.21 2.93 -8.22
N ASP A 113 -12.71 2.67 -9.42
CA ASP A 113 -13.04 1.46 -10.18
C ASP A 113 -12.10 0.28 -9.83
N THR A 114 -12.23 -0.78 -10.61
CA THR A 114 -11.44 -2.02 -10.62
C THR A 114 -9.94 -1.75 -10.69
N GLY A 115 -9.51 -0.63 -11.29
CA GLY A 115 -8.10 -0.21 -11.28
C GLY A 115 -7.53 -0.03 -9.87
N SER A 116 -8.36 0.40 -8.91
CA SER A 116 -7.96 0.49 -7.49
C SER A 116 -7.64 -0.88 -6.87
N MET A 117 -8.31 -1.96 -7.32
CA MET A 117 -8.11 -3.32 -6.83
C MET A 117 -6.74 -3.89 -7.23
N VAL A 118 -6.14 -3.39 -8.31
CA VAL A 118 -4.81 -3.82 -8.75
C VAL A 118 -3.76 -3.59 -7.66
N PHE A 119 -3.82 -2.46 -6.94
CA PHE A 119 -2.89 -2.16 -5.84
C PHE A 119 -3.09 -3.08 -4.64
N ALA A 120 -4.35 -3.44 -4.36
CA ALA A 120 -4.66 -4.43 -3.32
C ALA A 120 -4.12 -5.80 -3.73
N ALA A 121 -4.34 -6.25 -4.96
CA ALA A 121 -3.83 -7.51 -5.49
C ALA A 121 -2.30 -7.58 -5.41
N ILE A 122 -1.59 -6.53 -5.85
CA ILE A 122 -0.12 -6.44 -5.74
C ILE A 122 0.32 -6.54 -4.28
N SER A 123 -0.34 -5.82 -3.37
CA SER A 123 -0.02 -5.86 -1.94
C SER A 123 -0.21 -7.25 -1.33
N VAL A 124 -1.30 -7.93 -1.72
CA VAL A 124 -1.59 -9.32 -1.31
C VAL A 124 -0.53 -10.27 -1.85
N SER A 125 -0.16 -10.15 -3.13
CA SER A 125 0.89 -10.98 -3.73
C SER A 125 2.23 -10.79 -3.02
N VAL A 126 2.65 -9.54 -2.78
CA VAL A 126 3.90 -9.24 -2.07
C VAL A 126 3.88 -9.82 -0.65
N PHE A 127 2.79 -9.61 0.08
CA PHE A 127 2.64 -10.16 1.43
C PHE A 127 2.64 -11.70 1.42
N GLY A 128 1.95 -12.32 0.48
CA GLY A 128 1.92 -13.78 0.36
C GLY A 128 3.27 -14.37 0.02
N SER A 129 4.02 -13.78 -0.90
CA SER A 129 5.39 -14.20 -1.20
C SER A 129 6.31 -14.07 0.04
N LEU A 130 6.18 -12.98 0.80
CA LEU A 130 6.91 -12.79 2.06
C LEU A 130 6.55 -13.88 3.08
N TYR A 131 5.25 -14.15 3.25
CA TYR A 131 4.74 -15.15 4.18
C TYR A 131 5.26 -16.55 3.85
N ILE A 132 5.14 -16.98 2.59
CA ILE A 132 5.59 -18.28 2.12
C ILE A 132 7.11 -18.42 2.32
N THR A 133 7.89 -17.40 1.95
CA THR A 133 9.35 -17.42 2.13
C THR A 133 9.72 -17.61 3.61
N VAL A 134 9.01 -16.97 4.52
CA VAL A 134 9.26 -17.11 5.97
C VAL A 134 8.83 -18.48 6.49
N LEU A 135 7.69 -18.99 6.02
CA LEU A 135 7.21 -20.34 6.36
C LEU A 135 8.22 -21.40 5.91
N GLU A 136 8.66 -21.38 4.66
CA GLU A 136 9.65 -22.32 4.10
C GLU A 136 10.96 -22.31 4.87
N LYS A 137 11.48 -21.11 5.18
CA LYS A 137 12.71 -20.97 5.98
C LYS A 137 12.57 -21.61 7.36
N GLN A 138 11.40 -21.46 8.00
CA GLN A 138 11.19 -22.04 9.32
C GLN A 138 11.02 -23.55 9.28
N LEU A 139 10.34 -24.08 8.28
CA LEU A 139 10.19 -25.52 8.11
C LEU A 139 11.56 -26.19 7.89
N ARG A 140 12.42 -25.59 7.06
CA ARG A 140 13.81 -26.07 6.88
C ARG A 140 14.60 -26.06 8.19
N LEU A 141 14.51 -24.98 8.96
CA LEU A 141 15.21 -24.86 10.26
C LEU A 141 14.72 -25.85 11.33
N LEU A 142 13.52 -26.41 11.17
CA LEU A 142 13.01 -27.45 12.05
C LEU A 142 13.48 -28.85 11.62
N ASP A 143 13.64 -29.08 10.32
CA ASP A 143 14.13 -30.35 9.78
C ASP A 143 15.63 -30.58 10.06
N GLU A 144 16.40 -29.49 10.19
CA GLU A 144 17.83 -29.51 10.53
C GLU A 144 18.12 -29.67 12.05
N ARG A 145 17.09 -29.79 12.90
CA ARG A 145 17.24 -29.93 14.36
C ARG A 145 16.88 -31.32 14.84
#